data_AF-A0A3C2CH21-F1
#
_entry.id   AF-A0A3C2CH21-F1
#
_cell.length_a   1.000
_cell.length_b   1.000
_cell.length_c   1.000
_cell.angle_alpha   90.00
_cell.angle_beta   90.00
_cell.angle_gamma   90.00
#
_symmetry.space_group_name_H-M   'P 1'
#
loop_
_entity.id
_entity.type
_entity.pdbx_description
1 polymer ?
#
loop_
_entity_poly.entity_id
_entity_poly.type
_entity_poly.pdbx_seq_one_letter_code
_entity_poly.pdbx_strand_id
1 'polypeptide(L)'
;MKIISFLIENKSAISDLFTAIGTLFIPVVIFIFEKKRTERAKRIEQTEIIAELLATWGRYPNSNVISKNLSPKEEREFFSLLNYLSYKAYVWVPNKKLLDELQKTLTNTEGALTSRELIVKIRQEIQGDKCGKISPSDIVTFPKR
;
A
#
# COMPACT_ATOMS: atom_id res chain seq x y z
N MET A 1 -5.58 -63.33 6.69
CA MET A 1 -4.60 -62.71 7.61
C MET A 1 -3.35 -62.11 6.94
N LYS A 2 -3.23 -62.09 5.58
CA LYS A 2 -2.07 -61.51 4.86
C LYS A 2 -2.21 -60.03 4.46
N ILE A 3 -3.43 -59.52 4.39
CA ILE A 3 -3.70 -58.12 3.97
C ILE A 3 -3.39 -57.13 5.10
N ILE A 4 -3.64 -57.52 6.35
CA ILE A 4 -3.37 -56.68 7.53
C ILE A 4 -1.87 -56.57 7.78
N SER A 5 -1.09 -57.63 7.56
CA SER A 5 0.38 -57.60 7.68
C SER A 5 1.03 -56.73 6.60
N PHE A 6 0.55 -56.76 5.36
CA PHE A 6 1.04 -55.92 4.26
C PHE A 6 0.77 -54.41 4.49
N LEU A 7 -0.38 -54.08 5.09
CA LEU A 7 -0.70 -52.71 5.50
C LEU A 7 0.14 -52.21 6.68
N ILE A 8 0.62 -53.11 7.55
CA ILE A 8 1.48 -52.74 8.68
C ILE A 8 2.93 -52.54 8.22
N GLU A 9 3.42 -53.38 7.30
CA GLU A 9 4.79 -53.28 6.74
C GLU A 9 4.99 -52.02 5.90
N ASN A 10 3.97 -51.61 5.14
CA ASN A 10 4.03 -50.39 4.32
C ASN A 10 3.69 -49.10 5.07
N LYS A 11 3.27 -49.15 6.34
CA LYS A 11 2.98 -47.92 7.12
C LYS A 11 4.21 -47.05 7.31
N SER A 12 5.40 -47.64 7.52
CA SER A 12 6.63 -46.86 7.66
C SER A 12 7.00 -46.21 6.33
N ALA A 13 6.98 -46.96 5.22
CA ALA A 13 7.30 -46.42 3.89
C ALA A 13 6.33 -45.31 3.45
N ILE A 14 5.05 -45.44 3.77
CA ILE A 14 4.04 -44.40 3.51
C ILE A 14 4.29 -43.17 4.41
N SER A 15 4.61 -43.38 5.70
CA SER A 15 4.97 -42.29 6.62
C SER A 15 6.23 -41.54 6.17
N ASP A 16 7.24 -42.26 5.70
CA ASP A 16 8.50 -41.69 5.22
C ASP A 16 8.29 -40.91 3.91
N LEU A 17 7.42 -41.39 3.02
CA LEU A 17 7.00 -40.68 1.82
C LEU A 17 6.27 -39.37 2.15
N PHE A 18 5.32 -39.39 3.08
CA PHE A 18 4.61 -38.17 3.52
C PHE A 18 5.55 -37.19 4.23
N THR A 19 6.51 -37.69 5.00
CA THR A 19 7.52 -36.85 5.66
C THR A 19 8.41 -36.20 4.60
N ALA A 20 8.93 -36.96 3.63
CA ALA A 20 9.77 -36.45 2.55
C ALA A 20 9.04 -35.42 1.66
N ILE A 21 7.77 -35.67 1.33
CA ILE A 21 6.91 -34.69 0.63
C ILE A 21 6.73 -33.45 1.51
N GLY A 22 6.41 -33.61 2.81
CA GLY A 22 6.31 -32.51 3.75
C GLY A 22 7.57 -31.63 3.79
N THR A 23 8.75 -32.24 3.87
CA THR A 23 10.04 -31.53 3.94
C THR A 23 10.33 -30.72 2.68
N LEU A 24 9.89 -31.17 1.50
CA LEU A 24 10.06 -30.44 0.24
C LEU A 24 9.03 -29.31 0.07
N PHE A 25 7.79 -29.53 0.50
CA PHE A 25 6.71 -28.56 0.28
C PHE A 25 6.64 -27.46 1.35
N ILE A 26 7.03 -27.72 2.60
CA ILE A 26 7.02 -26.71 3.68
C ILE A 26 7.87 -25.48 3.30
N PRO A 27 9.12 -25.59 2.81
CA PRO A 27 9.92 -24.44 2.40
C PRO A 27 9.30 -23.64 1.26
N VAL A 28 8.69 -24.31 0.28
CA VAL A 28 8.02 -23.66 -0.86
C VAL A 28 6.82 -22.85 -0.39
N VAL A 29 6.01 -23.41 0.51
CA VAL A 29 4.85 -22.71 1.09
C VAL A 29 5.30 -21.50 1.92
N ILE A 30 6.34 -21.65 2.76
CA ILE A 30 6.93 -20.55 3.54
C ILE A 30 7.43 -19.45 2.60
N PHE A 31 8.18 -19.80 1.56
CA PHE A 31 8.70 -18.85 0.58
C PHE A 31 7.58 -18.08 -0.14
N ILE A 32 6.52 -18.76 -0.59
CA ILE A 32 5.36 -18.10 -1.21
C ILE A 32 4.68 -17.16 -0.21
N PHE A 33 4.57 -17.56 1.06
CA PHE A 33 3.95 -16.75 2.10
C PHE A 33 4.78 -15.49 2.40
N GLU A 34 6.10 -15.61 2.53
CA GLU A 34 7.02 -14.49 2.73
C GLU A 34 7.02 -13.53 1.54
N LYS A 35 7.03 -14.07 0.31
CA LYS A 35 6.89 -13.27 -0.91
C LYS A 35 5.58 -12.47 -0.92
N LYS A 36 4.46 -13.11 -0.57
CA LYS A 36 3.16 -12.39 -0.46
C LYS A 36 3.18 -11.34 0.66
N ARG A 37 3.82 -11.62 1.79
CA ARG A 37 3.92 -10.68 2.92
C ARG A 37 4.73 -9.45 2.55
N THR A 38 5.87 -9.62 1.87
CA THR A 38 6.73 -8.52 1.42
C THR A 38 6.05 -7.67 0.35
N GLU A 39 5.36 -8.28 -0.62
CA GLU A 39 4.56 -7.54 -1.61
C GLU A 39 3.43 -6.73 -0.95
N ARG A 40 2.76 -7.28 0.06
CA ARG A 40 1.73 -6.55 0.80
C ARG A 40 2.29 -5.36 1.57
N ALA A 41 3.45 -5.53 2.22
CA ALA A 41 4.12 -4.44 2.92
C ALA A 41 4.49 -3.30 1.97
N LYS A 42 5.06 -3.62 0.80
CA LYS A 42 5.37 -2.63 -0.25
C LYS A 42 4.12 -1.87 -0.71
N ARG A 43 3.00 -2.55 -0.93
CA ARG A 43 1.73 -1.91 -1.33
C ARG A 43 1.16 -0.96 -0.27
N ILE A 44 1.38 -1.27 1.02
CA ILE A 44 0.99 -0.39 2.12
C ILE A 44 1.88 0.86 2.11
N GLU A 45 3.19 0.69 2.06
CA GLU A 45 4.18 1.78 1.99
C GLU A 45 3.91 2.74 0.81
N GLN A 46 3.53 2.19 -0.35
CA GLN A 46 3.15 2.99 -1.51
C GLN A 46 1.91 3.87 -1.26
N THR A 47 0.93 3.35 -0.53
CA THR A 47 -0.28 4.10 -0.17
C THR A 47 0.05 5.19 0.86
N GLU A 48 0.93 4.89 1.81
CA GLU A 48 1.37 5.83 2.86
C GLU A 48 2.04 7.06 2.26
N ILE A 49 2.86 6.91 1.24
CA ILE A 49 3.57 8.03 0.60
C ILE A 49 2.62 8.99 -0.12
N ILE A 50 1.52 8.49 -0.66
CA ILE A 50 0.50 9.34 -1.26
C ILE A 50 -0.31 10.07 -0.19
N ALA A 51 -0.61 9.40 0.93
CA ALA A 51 -1.20 10.05 2.09
C ALA A 51 -0.27 11.13 2.67
N GLU A 52 1.04 10.86 2.71
CA GLU A 52 2.07 11.80 3.14
C GLU A 52 2.15 13.02 2.21
N LEU A 53 2.08 12.81 0.89
CA LEU A 53 2.03 13.90 -0.09
C LEU A 53 0.83 14.82 0.16
N LEU A 54 -0.36 14.23 0.29
CA LEU A 54 -1.60 14.98 0.51
C LEU A 54 -1.59 15.70 1.86
N ALA A 55 -1.07 15.06 2.91
CA ALA A 55 -0.92 15.66 4.23
C ALA A 55 0.08 16.82 4.22
N THR A 56 1.24 16.63 3.57
CA THR A 56 2.29 17.64 3.44
C THR A 56 1.76 18.86 2.69
N TRP A 57 1.09 18.64 1.56
CA TRP A 57 0.42 19.71 0.81
C TRP A 57 -0.66 20.42 1.63
N GLY A 58 -1.47 19.66 2.37
CA GLY A 58 -2.55 20.19 3.20
C GLY A 58 -2.08 21.11 4.33
N ARG A 59 -0.80 21.04 4.75
CA ARG A 59 -0.23 21.98 5.74
C ARG A 59 -0.20 23.40 5.20
N TYR A 60 0.21 23.58 3.95
CA TYR A 60 0.38 24.89 3.33
C TYR A 60 -0.11 24.87 1.87
N PRO A 61 -1.44 24.89 1.66
CA PRO A 61 -2.04 24.64 0.33
C PRO A 61 -1.90 25.82 -0.65
N ASN A 62 -1.30 26.94 -0.24
CA ASN A 62 -1.07 28.09 -1.11
C ASN A 62 0.27 28.78 -0.80
N SER A 63 0.88 29.37 -1.83
CA SER A 63 2.18 30.05 -1.74
C SER A 63 2.18 31.18 -0.71
N ASN A 64 1.08 31.92 -0.60
CA ASN A 64 0.93 33.01 0.36
C ASN A 64 1.03 32.55 1.82
N VAL A 65 0.55 31.35 2.15
CA VAL A 65 0.66 30.75 3.48
C VAL A 65 2.06 30.18 3.69
N ILE A 66 2.66 29.58 2.66
CA ILE A 66 4.05 29.05 2.72
C ILE A 66 5.01 30.18 3.10
N SER A 67 5.07 31.27 2.32
CA SER A 67 6.02 32.36 2.54
C SER A 67 5.76 33.16 3.83
N LYS A 68 4.56 33.04 4.43
CA LYS A 68 4.23 33.66 5.72
C LYS A 68 4.64 32.82 6.93
N ASN A 69 4.74 31.50 6.78
CA ASN A 69 4.97 30.58 7.89
C ASN A 69 6.33 29.89 7.83
N LEU A 70 7.03 29.93 6.69
CA LEU A 70 8.32 29.28 6.49
C LEU A 70 9.41 30.29 6.14
N SER A 71 10.62 30.04 6.62
CA SER A 71 11.82 30.71 6.16
C SER A 71 12.18 30.27 4.73
N PRO A 72 13.02 31.04 3.98
CA PRO A 72 13.45 30.66 2.63
C PRO A 72 14.22 29.34 2.54
N LYS A 73 14.76 28.84 3.66
CA LYS A 73 15.40 27.52 3.72
C LYS A 73 14.34 26.42 3.84
N GLU A 74 13.41 26.56 4.79
CA GLU A 74 12.33 25.60 5.02
C GLU A 74 11.39 25.51 3.81
N GLU A 75 11.13 26.62 3.12
CA GLU A 75 10.35 26.64 1.89
C GLU A 75 11.00 25.76 0.79
N ARG A 76 12.32 25.86 0.62
CA ARG A 76 13.06 25.01 -0.32
C ARG A 76 12.99 23.54 0.06
N GLU A 77 13.15 23.23 1.34
CA GLU A 77 13.04 21.86 1.85
C GLU A 77 11.62 21.31 1.66
N PHE A 78 10.60 22.13 1.90
CA PHE A 78 9.20 21.79 1.71
C PHE A 78 8.88 21.45 0.25
N PHE A 79 9.26 22.30 -0.71
CA PHE A 79 9.07 22.01 -2.13
C PHE A 79 9.90 20.83 -2.62
N SER A 80 11.11 20.65 -2.10
CA SER A 80 11.94 19.47 -2.39
C SER A 80 11.24 18.18 -1.96
N LEU A 81 10.67 18.17 -0.74
CA LEU A 81 9.89 17.03 -0.24
C LEU A 81 8.64 16.78 -1.09
N LEU A 82 7.88 17.81 -1.43
CA LEU A 82 6.69 17.68 -2.28
C LEU A 82 7.04 17.08 -3.65
N ASN A 83 8.12 17.55 -4.28
CA ASN A 83 8.58 17.02 -5.56
C ASN A 83 9.04 15.56 -5.45
N TYR A 84 9.76 15.23 -4.38
CA TYR A 84 10.17 13.86 -4.11
C TYR A 84 8.96 12.92 -3.96
N LEU A 85 7.98 13.31 -3.16
CA LEU A 85 6.76 12.53 -2.94
C LEU A 85 5.90 12.43 -4.21
N SER A 86 5.81 13.49 -5.01
CA SER A 86 5.06 13.49 -6.28
C SER A 86 5.70 12.57 -7.32
N TYR A 87 7.04 12.55 -7.42
CA TYR A 87 7.74 11.60 -8.29
C TYR A 87 7.52 10.17 -7.85
N LYS A 88 7.58 9.88 -6.55
CA LYS A 88 7.24 8.54 -6.05
C LYS A 88 5.81 8.13 -6.37
N ALA A 89 4.85 9.03 -6.16
CA ALA A 89 3.45 8.78 -6.49
C ALA A 89 3.28 8.45 -7.99
N TYR A 90 3.95 9.19 -8.87
CA TYR A 90 3.94 8.93 -10.32
C TYR A 90 4.47 7.54 -10.69
N VAL A 91 5.56 7.08 -10.04
CA VAL A 91 6.13 5.75 -10.32
C VAL A 91 5.21 4.63 -9.83
N TRP A 92 4.44 4.84 -8.76
CA TRP A 92 3.71 3.76 -8.09
C TRP A 92 2.22 3.67 -8.40
N VAL A 93 1.60 4.74 -8.88
CA VAL A 93 0.20 4.72 -9.31
C VAL A 93 0.17 4.49 -10.82
N PRO A 94 -0.05 3.25 -11.30
CA PRO A 94 -0.07 2.97 -12.74
C PRO A 94 -1.28 3.61 -13.43
N ASN A 95 -2.34 3.91 -12.67
CA ASN A 95 -3.58 4.44 -13.19
C ASN A 95 -3.48 5.96 -13.42
N LYS A 96 -3.28 6.36 -14.68
CA LYS A 96 -3.20 7.76 -15.09
C LYS A 96 -4.41 8.59 -14.63
N LYS A 97 -5.63 8.04 -14.63
CA LYS A 97 -6.81 8.78 -14.18
C LYS A 97 -6.72 9.15 -12.70
N LEU A 98 -6.14 8.29 -11.87
CA LEU A 98 -5.91 8.60 -10.45
C LEU A 98 -4.81 9.63 -10.24
N LEU A 99 -3.79 9.65 -11.12
CA LEU A 99 -2.78 10.71 -11.11
C LEU A 99 -3.37 12.06 -11.54
N ASP A 100 -4.25 12.07 -12.54
CA ASP A 100 -4.97 13.28 -12.97
C ASP A 100 -5.86 13.80 -11.83
N GLU A 101 -6.57 12.91 -11.12
CA GLU A 101 -7.34 13.29 -9.93
C GLU A 101 -6.45 13.78 -8.78
N LEU A 102 -5.29 13.15 -8.54
CA LEU A 102 -4.32 13.63 -7.57
C LEU A 102 -3.85 15.06 -7.89
N GLN A 103 -3.54 15.34 -9.15
CA GLN A 103 -3.18 16.68 -9.60
C GLN A 103 -4.31 17.66 -9.34
N LYS A 104 -5.56 17.32 -9.72
CA LYS A 104 -6.73 18.18 -9.48
C LYS A 104 -6.96 18.46 -8.00
N THR A 105 -6.82 17.45 -7.14
CA THR A 105 -6.95 17.60 -5.68
C THR A 105 -5.86 18.50 -5.13
N LEU A 106 -4.61 18.35 -5.57
CA LEU A 106 -3.51 19.22 -5.14
C LEU A 106 -3.71 20.66 -5.61
N THR A 107 -4.23 20.88 -6.81
CA THR A 107 -4.48 22.24 -7.33
C THR A 107 -5.82 22.84 -6.90
N ASN A 108 -6.61 22.14 -6.07
CA ASN A 108 -7.98 22.52 -5.70
C ASN A 108 -8.87 22.87 -6.91
N THR A 109 -8.77 22.06 -7.98
CA THR A 109 -9.61 22.24 -9.18
C THR A 109 -11.08 21.93 -8.86
N GLU A 110 -12.01 22.63 -9.49
CA GLU A 110 -13.44 22.36 -9.34
C GLU A 110 -13.78 20.91 -9.74
N GLY A 111 -14.60 20.24 -8.92
CA GLY A 111 -14.97 18.84 -9.12
C GLY A 111 -13.87 17.81 -8.78
N ALA A 112 -12.75 18.24 -8.20
CA ALA A 112 -11.73 17.32 -7.69
C ALA A 112 -12.27 16.46 -6.56
N LEU A 113 -11.77 15.23 -6.46
CA LEU A 113 -12.03 14.37 -5.31
C LEU A 113 -11.48 14.99 -4.03
N THR A 114 -12.17 14.77 -2.92
CA THR A 114 -11.63 15.07 -1.60
C THR A 114 -10.40 14.20 -1.33
N SER A 115 -9.47 14.68 -0.50
CA SER A 115 -8.26 13.91 -0.16
C SER A 115 -8.60 12.52 0.41
N ARG A 116 -9.72 12.40 1.15
CA ARG A 116 -10.17 11.10 1.70
C ARG A 116 -10.62 10.15 0.59
N GLU A 117 -11.44 10.62 -0.34
CA GLU A 117 -11.91 9.82 -1.47
C GLU A 117 -10.76 9.37 -2.36
N LEU A 118 -9.81 10.26 -2.63
CA LEU A 118 -8.64 9.95 -3.44
C LEU A 118 -7.76 8.88 -2.78
N ILE A 119 -7.48 8.99 -1.47
CA ILE A 119 -6.71 7.98 -0.73
C ILE A 119 -7.40 6.62 -0.81
N VAL A 120 -8.73 6.56 -0.64
CA VAL A 120 -9.49 5.30 -0.75
C VAL A 120 -9.35 4.68 -2.14
N LYS A 121 -9.52 5.48 -3.21
CA LYS A 121 -9.39 4.98 -4.60
C LYS A 121 -7.98 4.50 -4.92
N ILE A 122 -6.96 5.25 -4.49
CA ILE A 122 -5.56 4.88 -4.68
C ILE A 122 -5.21 3.61 -3.90
N ARG A 123 -5.68 3.49 -2.66
CA ARG A 123 -5.52 2.28 -1.86
C ARG A 123 -6.17 1.07 -2.53
N GLN A 124 -7.38 1.24 -3.08
CA GLN A 124 -8.07 0.19 -3.82
C GLN A 124 -7.30 -0.22 -5.09
N GLU A 125 -6.75 0.73 -5.84
CA GLU A 125 -5.90 0.45 -7.01
C GLU A 125 -4.63 -0.33 -6.63
N ILE A 126 -3.90 0.13 -5.62
CA ILE A 126 -2.62 -0.46 -5.22
C ILE A 126 -2.80 -1.82 -4.53
N GLN A 127 -3.81 -1.95 -3.67
CA GLN A 127 -4.02 -3.14 -2.83
C GLN A 127 -5.01 -4.14 -3.45
N GLY A 128 -5.78 -3.73 -4.45
CA GLY A 128 -6.84 -4.50 -5.10
C GLY A 128 -8.06 -4.76 -4.20
N ASP A 129 -9.05 -5.47 -4.74
CA ASP A 129 -10.34 -5.78 -4.10
C ASP A 129 -10.24 -6.58 -2.79
N LYS A 130 -9.04 -7.07 -2.45
CA LYS A 130 -8.79 -7.86 -1.23
C LYS A 130 -8.54 -6.99 -0.01
N CYS A 131 -8.34 -5.69 -0.18
CA CYS A 131 -8.34 -4.76 0.93
C CYS A 131 -9.80 -4.46 1.26
N GLY A 132 -10.30 -4.93 2.41
CA GLY A 132 -11.70 -4.81 2.80
C GLY A 132 -12.29 -3.42 2.53
N LYS A 133 -13.61 -3.35 2.33
CA LYS A 133 -14.30 -2.10 1.98
C LYS A 133 -13.98 -1.01 2.99
N ILE A 134 -13.13 -0.06 2.58
CA ILE A 134 -12.83 1.16 3.33
C ILE A 134 -13.63 2.29 2.70
N SER A 135 -14.26 3.06 3.55
CA SER A 135 -15.02 4.24 3.21
C SER A 135 -14.20 5.51 3.49
N PRO A 136 -14.42 6.62 2.77
CA PRO A 136 -13.77 7.90 3.09
C PRO A 136 -14.05 8.39 4.52
N SER A 137 -15.15 7.96 5.14
CA SER A 137 -15.49 8.25 6.54
C SER A 137 -14.58 7.56 7.56
N ASP A 138 -13.89 6.49 7.19
CA ASP A 138 -12.95 5.80 8.07
C ASP A 138 -11.64 6.58 8.27
N ILE A 139 -11.41 7.62 7.44
CA ILE A 139 -10.24 8.50 7.54
C ILE A 139 -10.60 9.69 8.44
N VAL A 140 -9.97 9.72 9.61
CA VAL A 140 -10.11 10.82 10.58
C VAL A 140 -9.39 12.06 10.08
N THR A 141 -10.09 13.20 10.05
CA THR A 141 -9.47 14.51 9.83
C THR A 141 -9.91 15.48 10.91
N PHE A 142 -9.00 16.36 11.32
CA PHE A 142 -9.31 17.40 12.28
C PHE A 142 -9.80 18.66 11.56
N PRO A 143 -10.94 19.25 11.97
CA PRO A 143 -11.38 20.52 11.40
C PRO A 143 -10.40 21.64 11.73
N LYS A 144 -10.25 22.62 10.82
CA LYS A 144 -9.61 23.90 11.15
C LYS A 144 -10.42 24.57 12.25
N ARG A 145 -9.77 24.91 13.37
CA ARG A 145 -10.28 25.89 14.33
C ARG A 145 -9.96 27.29 13.83
#